data_AF-A0A5D2F657-F1
#
_entry.id   AF-A0A5D2F657-F1
#
_cell.length_a   1.000
_cell.length_b   1.000
_cell.length_c   1.000
_cell.angle_alpha   90.00
_cell.angle_beta   90.00
_cell.angle_gamma   90.00
#
_symmetry.space_group_name_H-M   'P 1'
#
loop_
_entity.id
_entity.type
_entity.pdbx_description
1 polymer ?
#
loop_
_entity_poly.entity_id
_entity_poly.type
_entity_poly.pdbx_seq_one_letter_code
_entity_poly.pdbx_strand_id
1 'polypeptide(L)'
;MIDRYKHQQLRIGSVSPQQISAWAKKILPNGETIGEVTKPYTFHYKTNKPEKDGLFCERIFGPIKSGICACGNYRVIGNQKEGPKFCEQCGVEFVDSRIRRYQMGYIRLACPVTHVWYLKRLPSYIANLLDKPLKELEGLVYCDVPIAKKPTFLRLRGLFEYEIQSWKYSIPLFFTTQGFNTFRTREISTGAGAIREQLADLDLRILIDYSVVEWKELGEEGLTGNEWEDRKIGRRKDFLVRRMELAKHFIRTNIEPEWMVLCLLPVLPPELRPIIQIDGGKLMSSDINELYRRVIYRNNTLTDLLTTSRSTPGELVMCQEKLIQEAVDTLLDNGIRGQPMRDGHNKVYKSFSDVIEGKEGRFRETLLGKRVDYSGRSFIVVGPSLSLHRYGLPREIPIELFQTFVICGLIRQHLAPNIGVAKSKIREKGPIVWEILQEVMWGHPVLLNRAPTLHRLGIQAFQPILVEGRAICLHPLVCKGFNADFDGDQMAVHVPFSS
;
A
#
# COMPACT_ATOMS: atom_id res chain seq x y z
N MET A 1 -17.71 9.59 -10.75
CA MET A 1 -16.79 10.10 -11.78
C MET A 1 -16.66 11.62 -11.65
N ILE A 2 -16.35 12.13 -10.45
CA ILE A 2 -16.64 13.54 -10.07
C ILE A 2 -15.48 14.52 -10.36
N ASP A 3 -14.24 14.07 -10.55
CA ASP A 3 -13.06 14.98 -10.57
C ASP A 3 -12.07 14.75 -11.72
N ARG A 4 -12.53 14.23 -12.88
CA ARG A 4 -11.64 13.84 -14.00
C ARG A 4 -10.77 14.99 -14.57
N TYR A 5 -11.14 16.24 -14.31
CA TYR A 5 -10.43 17.44 -14.79
C TYR A 5 -9.77 18.30 -13.70
N LYS A 6 -9.88 17.95 -12.41
CA LYS A 6 -9.39 18.83 -11.34
C LYS A 6 -7.87 18.77 -11.11
N HIS A 7 -7.21 17.68 -11.50
CA HIS A 7 -5.81 17.46 -11.17
C HIS A 7 -5.03 17.03 -12.41
N GLN A 8 -4.19 17.93 -12.94
CA GLN A 8 -3.36 17.68 -14.13
C GLN A 8 -2.06 16.93 -13.82
N GLN A 9 -1.62 16.96 -12.57
CA GLN A 9 -0.35 16.37 -12.13
C GLN A 9 -0.55 15.60 -10.83
N LEU A 10 0.21 14.50 -10.69
CA LEU A 10 0.33 13.73 -9.45
C LEU A 10 1.74 13.93 -8.90
N ARG A 11 1.85 14.47 -7.68
CA ARG A 11 3.13 14.62 -6.98
C ARG A 11 3.25 13.54 -5.90
N ILE A 12 4.42 12.93 -5.80
CA ILE A 12 4.79 11.95 -4.76
C ILE A 12 5.98 12.51 -3.99
N GLY A 13 6.04 12.25 -2.68
CA GLY A 13 7.15 12.65 -1.83
C GLY A 13 7.13 11.92 -0.50
N SER A 14 8.21 12.05 0.27
CA SER A 14 8.28 11.58 1.65
C SER A 14 7.27 12.29 2.52
N VAL A 15 6.78 11.60 3.54
CA VAL A 15 5.70 12.08 4.41
C VAL A 15 6.27 12.41 5.77
N SER A 16 5.97 13.60 6.28
CA SER A 16 6.35 13.99 7.63
C SER A 16 5.44 13.34 8.69
N PRO A 17 5.92 13.16 9.94
CA PRO A 17 5.07 12.69 11.03
C PRO A 17 3.83 13.58 11.24
N GLN A 18 3.96 14.89 11.06
CA GLN A 18 2.86 15.84 11.17
C GLN A 18 1.79 15.59 10.09
N GLN A 19 2.20 15.24 8.87
CA GLN A 19 1.29 14.92 7.78
C GLN A 19 0.57 13.58 8.01
N ILE A 20 1.26 12.54 8.50
CA ILE A 20 0.63 11.26 8.91
C ILE A 20 -0.42 11.54 9.99
N SER A 21 -0.05 12.34 10.98
CA SER A 21 -0.94 12.77 12.04
C SER A 21 -2.15 13.53 11.50
N ALA A 22 -2.01 14.38 10.49
CA ALA A 22 -3.11 15.14 9.89
C ALA A 22 -4.11 14.23 9.13
N TRP A 23 -3.65 13.14 8.53
CA TRP A 23 -4.53 12.18 7.85
C TRP A 23 -5.39 11.36 8.79
N ALA A 24 -4.86 11.06 9.98
CA ALA A 24 -5.45 10.08 10.88
C ALA A 24 -6.09 10.68 12.14
N LYS A 25 -5.61 11.82 12.63
CA LYS A 25 -6.18 12.45 13.83
C LYS A 25 -7.55 13.06 13.55
N LYS A 26 -8.49 12.80 14.46
CA LYS A 26 -9.74 13.54 14.60
C LYS A 26 -9.86 14.05 16.03
N ILE A 27 -10.49 15.20 16.20
CA ILE A 27 -10.79 15.77 17.51
C ILE A 27 -12.28 15.56 17.74
N LEU A 28 -12.61 14.84 18.79
CA LEU A 28 -13.98 14.64 19.22
C LEU A 28 -14.52 15.90 19.92
N PRO A 29 -15.86 16.09 20.02
CA PRO A 29 -16.45 17.25 20.70
C PRO A 29 -16.05 17.39 22.18
N ASN A 30 -15.62 16.29 22.81
CA ASN A 30 -15.10 16.26 24.18
C ASN A 30 -13.63 16.73 24.30
N GLY A 31 -12.98 17.10 23.18
CA GLY A 31 -11.56 17.47 23.13
C GLY A 31 -10.59 16.27 23.03
N GLU A 32 -11.08 15.03 23.02
CA GLU A 32 -10.23 13.84 22.88
C GLU A 32 -9.73 13.70 21.44
N THR A 33 -8.42 13.48 21.28
CA THR A 33 -7.82 13.18 19.98
C THR A 33 -7.89 11.67 19.73
N ILE A 34 -8.58 11.29 18.66
CA ILE A 34 -8.70 9.90 18.21
C ILE A 34 -7.89 9.68 16.92
N GLY A 35 -7.48 8.43 16.66
CA GLY A 35 -6.75 8.07 15.45
C GLY A 35 -5.63 7.05 15.67
N GLU A 36 -5.16 6.94 16.92
CA GLU A 36 -4.10 6.00 17.31
C GLU A 36 -4.66 4.59 17.51
N VAL A 37 -4.02 3.60 16.90
CA VAL A 37 -4.30 2.18 17.09
C VAL A 37 -3.34 1.64 18.14
N THR A 38 -3.85 1.32 19.32
CA THR A 38 -3.03 0.86 20.46
C THR A 38 -3.12 -0.64 20.68
N LYS A 39 -4.25 -1.28 20.37
CA LYS A 39 -4.45 -2.71 20.64
C LYS A 39 -4.20 -3.58 19.40
N PRO A 40 -3.55 -4.74 19.54
CA PRO A 40 -3.33 -5.67 18.44
C PRO A 40 -4.56 -6.54 18.13
N TYR A 41 -5.70 -6.31 18.80
CA TYR A 41 -6.90 -7.10 18.61
C TYR A 41 -7.73 -6.59 17.42
N THR A 42 -8.47 -7.50 16.78
CA THR A 42 -9.31 -7.22 15.61
C THR A 42 -10.79 -7.17 15.99
N PHE A 43 -11.39 -8.33 16.18
CA PHE A 43 -12.79 -8.52 16.58
C PHE A 43 -12.87 -9.35 17.86
N HIS A 44 -13.88 -9.07 18.68
CA HIS A 44 -14.14 -9.86 19.87
C HIS A 44 -14.74 -11.22 19.47
N TYR A 45 -14.14 -12.31 19.95
CA TYR A 45 -14.47 -13.69 19.55
C TYR A 45 -15.94 -14.11 19.78
N LYS A 46 -16.61 -13.61 20.82
CA LYS A 46 -18.04 -13.90 21.10
C LYS A 46 -19.02 -13.03 20.34
N THR A 47 -18.76 -11.72 20.24
CA THR A 47 -19.75 -10.74 19.77
C THR A 47 -19.57 -10.38 18.31
N ASN A 48 -18.44 -10.79 17.69
CA ASN A 48 -18.01 -10.37 16.36
C ASN A 48 -18.05 -8.85 16.16
N LYS A 49 -17.94 -8.07 17.25
CA LYS A 49 -17.82 -6.62 17.21
C LYS A 49 -16.35 -6.21 17.18
N PRO A 50 -15.98 -5.14 16.46
CA PRO A 50 -14.61 -4.64 16.48
C PRO A 50 -14.19 -4.21 17.88
N GLU A 51 -12.94 -4.52 18.23
CA GLU A 51 -12.37 -4.10 19.49
C GLU A 51 -12.10 -2.59 19.54
N LYS A 52 -12.33 -1.98 20.72
CA LYS A 52 -12.03 -0.57 20.94
C LYS A 52 -10.52 -0.34 20.88
N ASP A 53 -10.10 0.64 20.09
CA ASP A 53 -8.70 1.01 19.81
C ASP A 53 -7.87 -0.10 19.13
N GLY A 54 -8.57 -1.10 18.57
CA GLY A 54 -7.97 -2.15 17.76
C GLY A 54 -7.91 -1.81 16.27
N LEU A 55 -7.43 -2.77 15.47
CA LEU A 55 -7.21 -2.60 14.03
C LEU A 55 -8.49 -2.35 13.22
N PHE A 56 -9.67 -2.64 13.76
CA PHE A 56 -10.95 -2.46 13.06
C PHE A 56 -11.88 -1.46 13.77
N CYS A 57 -11.35 -0.73 14.75
CA CYS A 57 -12.11 0.13 15.64
C CYS A 57 -13.03 1.11 14.88
N GLU A 58 -14.32 1.09 15.21
CA GLU A 58 -15.31 1.97 14.58
C GLU A 58 -15.11 3.44 14.93
N ARG A 59 -14.53 3.73 16.10
CA ARG A 59 -14.22 5.10 16.54
C ARG A 59 -13.17 5.74 15.64
N ILE A 60 -12.15 4.98 15.25
CA ILE A 60 -11.03 5.46 14.42
C ILE A 60 -11.42 5.50 12.95
N PHE A 61 -11.91 4.37 12.42
CA PHE A 61 -12.08 4.18 10.98
C PHE A 61 -13.49 4.52 10.48
N GLY A 62 -14.48 4.63 11.37
CA GLY A 62 -15.89 4.86 11.04
C GLY A 62 -16.78 3.62 11.22
N PRO A 63 -18.11 3.76 11.08
CA PRO A 63 -19.09 2.72 11.41
C PRO A 63 -19.13 1.58 10.37
N ILE A 64 -19.39 0.35 10.80
CA ILE A 64 -19.53 -0.81 9.89
C ILE A 64 -20.76 -0.65 8.98
N LYS A 65 -21.87 -0.21 9.57
CA LYS A 65 -23.14 0.02 8.85
C LYS A 65 -23.45 1.51 8.87
N SER A 66 -23.86 2.03 7.73
CA SER A 66 -24.18 3.44 7.56
C SER A 66 -25.21 3.91 8.59
N GLY A 67 -24.86 4.94 9.35
CA GLY A 67 -25.74 5.55 10.36
C GLY A 67 -25.90 4.77 11.67
N ILE A 68 -25.25 3.63 11.85
CA ILE A 68 -25.29 2.81 13.09
C ILE A 68 -23.95 2.94 13.81
N CYS A 69 -23.98 3.28 15.11
CA CYS A 69 -22.77 3.29 15.94
C CYS A 69 -22.49 1.94 16.61
N ALA A 70 -21.30 1.77 17.21
CA ALA A 70 -20.89 0.54 17.90
C ALA A 70 -21.84 0.10 19.03
N CYS A 71 -22.45 1.07 19.73
CA CYS A 71 -23.45 0.83 20.79
C CYS A 71 -24.80 0.32 20.24
N GLY A 72 -25.06 0.46 18.95
CA GLY A 72 -26.34 0.11 18.31
C GLY A 72 -27.31 1.29 18.16
N ASN A 73 -26.94 2.50 18.58
CA ASN A 73 -27.75 3.70 18.30
C ASN A 73 -27.70 3.97 16.79
N TYR A 74 -28.86 4.28 16.21
CA TYR A 74 -29.02 4.56 14.79
C TYR A 74 -29.47 5.98 14.54
N ARG A 75 -28.97 6.57 13.45
CA ARG A 75 -29.40 7.87 12.95
C ARG A 75 -29.51 7.85 11.43
N VAL A 76 -30.60 8.42 10.90
CA VAL A 76 -30.81 8.57 9.46
C VAL A 76 -29.82 9.58 8.88
N ILE A 77 -29.06 9.13 7.88
CA ILE A 77 -28.10 9.96 7.13
C ILE A 77 -28.89 10.91 6.22
N GLY A 78 -28.75 12.23 6.43
CA GLY A 78 -29.39 13.26 5.58
C GLY A 78 -29.94 14.46 6.36
N ASN A 79 -30.38 14.27 7.61
CA ASN A 79 -30.81 15.37 8.48
C ASN A 79 -29.60 16.03 9.14
N GLN A 80 -28.84 16.80 8.35
CA GLN A 80 -27.58 17.45 8.74
C GLN A 80 -27.74 18.55 9.82
N LYS A 81 -28.96 18.94 10.20
CA LYS A 81 -29.19 20.19 10.93
C LYS A 81 -29.42 20.11 12.44
N GLU A 82 -29.70 18.97 13.07
CA GLU A 82 -30.23 19.00 14.46
C GLU A 82 -29.67 17.95 15.45
N GLY A 83 -28.48 17.39 15.25
CA GLY A 83 -27.99 16.43 16.26
C GLY A 83 -26.49 16.17 16.26
N PRO A 84 -25.96 15.57 17.34
CA PRO A 84 -24.53 15.35 17.53
C PRO A 84 -23.97 14.46 16.41
N LYS A 85 -22.87 14.89 15.79
CA LYS A 85 -22.18 14.17 14.71
C LYS A 85 -21.55 12.86 15.20
N PHE A 86 -21.24 12.78 16.49
CA PHE A 86 -20.63 11.64 17.15
C PHE A 86 -21.58 11.09 18.21
N CYS A 87 -21.50 9.80 18.46
CA CYS A 87 -22.20 9.19 19.59
C CYS A 87 -21.50 9.55 20.91
N GLU A 88 -22.25 10.04 21.90
CA GLU A 88 -21.70 10.45 23.22
C GLU A 88 -21.11 9.27 24.02
N GLN A 89 -21.64 8.05 23.82
CA GLN A 89 -21.19 6.86 24.55
C GLN A 89 -19.96 6.18 23.94
N CYS A 90 -19.92 6.00 22.61
CA CYS A 90 -18.83 5.29 21.93
C CYS A 90 -17.89 6.18 21.11
N GLY A 91 -18.22 7.45 20.90
CA GLY A 91 -17.42 8.37 20.07
C GLY A 91 -17.41 8.04 18.57
N VAL A 92 -18.25 7.12 18.10
CA VAL A 92 -18.34 6.76 16.67
C VAL A 92 -19.11 7.84 15.91
N GLU A 93 -18.60 8.20 14.74
CA GLU A 93 -19.19 9.18 13.84
C GLU A 93 -20.41 8.61 13.09
N PHE A 94 -21.53 9.33 13.05
CA PHE A 94 -22.72 8.94 12.30
C PHE A 94 -22.58 9.32 10.82
N VAL A 95 -21.86 8.48 10.07
CA VAL A 95 -21.59 8.66 8.63
C VAL A 95 -21.88 7.38 7.84
N ASP A 96 -21.74 7.47 6.53
CA ASP A 96 -21.78 6.32 5.63
C ASP A 96 -20.57 5.40 5.89
N SER A 97 -20.79 4.08 5.92
CA SER A 97 -19.73 3.09 6.13
C SER A 97 -18.63 3.15 5.06
N ARG A 98 -18.91 3.74 3.89
CA ARG A 98 -17.92 4.02 2.84
C ARG A 98 -16.70 4.78 3.34
N ILE A 99 -16.81 5.56 4.42
CA ILE A 99 -15.66 6.26 5.02
C ILE A 99 -14.55 5.31 5.47
N ARG A 100 -14.88 4.06 5.85
CA ARG A 100 -13.92 3.02 6.29
C ARG A 100 -12.94 2.59 5.19
N ARG A 101 -13.17 2.99 3.95
CA ARG A 101 -12.25 2.80 2.82
C ARG A 101 -11.21 3.92 2.69
N TYR A 102 -11.47 5.08 3.25
CA TYR A 102 -10.64 6.28 3.07
C TYR A 102 -9.96 6.73 4.37
N GLN A 103 -10.58 6.48 5.53
CA GLN A 103 -10.07 6.90 6.82
C GLN A 103 -8.83 6.08 7.22
N MET A 104 -7.70 6.76 7.41
CA MET A 104 -6.47 6.15 7.93
C MET A 104 -6.41 6.22 9.46
N GLY A 105 -5.65 5.30 10.04
CA GLY A 105 -5.21 5.36 11.44
C GLY A 105 -3.70 5.57 11.50
N TYR A 106 -3.14 5.63 12.71
CA TYR A 106 -1.69 5.63 12.89
C TYR A 106 -1.30 4.83 14.14
N ILE A 107 -0.04 4.37 14.18
CA ILE A 107 0.59 3.77 15.35
C ILE A 107 1.74 4.70 15.75
N ARG A 108 1.79 5.09 17.02
CA ARG A 108 2.93 5.81 17.58
C ARG A 108 4.00 4.81 17.99
N LEU A 109 5.16 4.88 17.33
CA LEU A 109 6.26 3.98 17.64
C LEU A 109 6.97 4.45 18.91
N ALA A 110 7.30 3.51 19.80
CA ALA A 110 8.02 3.76 21.04
C ALA A 110 9.49 4.13 20.79
N CYS A 111 10.07 3.62 19.71
CA CYS A 111 11.38 3.99 19.21
C CYS A 111 11.29 4.45 17.74
N PRO A 112 12.15 5.38 17.28
CA PRO A 112 12.28 5.67 15.84
C PRO A 112 12.67 4.41 15.08
N VAL A 113 12.20 4.27 13.84
CA VAL A 113 12.45 3.11 12.97
C VAL A 113 12.88 3.58 11.60
N THR A 114 14.00 3.11 11.07
CA THR A 114 14.42 3.47 9.70
C THR A 114 13.48 2.82 8.68
N HIS A 115 13.06 3.57 7.66
CA HIS A 115 12.25 2.99 6.61
C HIS A 115 13.13 2.13 5.68
N VAL A 116 12.76 0.86 5.52
CA VAL A 116 13.59 -0.17 4.89
C VAL A 116 14.00 0.16 3.45
N TRP A 117 13.13 0.78 2.66
CA TRP A 117 13.45 1.21 1.29
C TRP A 117 14.61 2.20 1.21
N TYR A 118 14.76 3.12 2.17
CA TYR A 118 15.84 4.10 2.13
C TYR A 118 17.16 3.57 2.68
N LEU A 119 17.10 2.54 3.53
CA LEU A 119 18.27 1.90 4.13
C LEU A 119 18.82 0.78 3.23
N LYS A 120 17.99 -0.20 2.85
CA LYS A 120 18.41 -1.49 2.29
C LYS A 120 18.41 -1.57 0.76
N ARG A 121 17.51 -0.87 0.08
CA ARG A 121 17.49 -0.90 -1.40
C ARG A 121 18.72 -0.17 -1.94
N LEU A 122 19.26 -0.67 -3.04
CA LEU A 122 20.45 -0.11 -3.68
C LEU A 122 20.03 0.87 -4.80
N PRO A 123 20.65 2.07 -4.87
CA PRO A 123 21.60 2.63 -3.90
C PRO A 123 20.89 3.06 -2.59
N SER A 124 21.57 2.89 -1.46
CA SER A 124 21.03 3.28 -0.15
C SER A 124 21.10 4.80 0.02
N TYR A 125 19.93 5.42 0.17
CA TYR A 125 19.82 6.88 0.29
C TYR A 125 20.43 7.39 1.60
N ILE A 126 20.19 6.67 2.71
CA ILE A 126 20.75 7.02 4.02
C ILE A 126 22.28 6.88 4.01
N ALA A 127 22.81 5.80 3.41
CA ALA A 127 24.26 5.61 3.28
C ALA A 127 24.92 6.70 2.44
N ASN A 128 24.28 7.06 1.31
CA ASN A 128 24.79 8.10 0.42
C ASN A 128 24.83 9.48 1.09
N LEU A 129 23.83 9.81 1.92
CA LEU A 129 23.79 11.09 2.64
C LEU A 129 24.76 11.14 3.83
N LEU A 130 24.95 10.03 4.55
CA LEU A 130 25.82 9.99 5.72
C LEU A 130 27.30 9.70 5.40
N ASP A 131 27.62 9.37 4.15
CA ASP A 131 28.96 8.92 3.73
C ASP A 131 29.49 7.72 4.53
N LYS A 132 28.60 6.77 4.81
CA LYS A 132 28.93 5.59 5.61
C LYS A 132 28.69 4.32 4.82
N PRO A 133 29.54 3.29 5.00
CA PRO A 133 29.27 1.99 4.39
C PRO A 133 27.96 1.42 4.93
N LEU A 134 27.17 0.82 4.04
CA LEU A 134 25.86 0.25 4.39
C LEU A 134 25.96 -0.73 5.58
N LYS A 135 27.01 -1.55 5.63
CA LYS A 135 27.24 -2.51 6.74
C LYS A 135 27.34 -1.85 8.11
N GLU A 136 27.94 -0.66 8.20
CA GLU A 136 28.05 0.09 9.46
C GLU A 136 26.68 0.60 9.90
N LEU A 137 25.90 1.16 8.96
CA LEU A 137 24.55 1.64 9.24
C LEU A 137 23.59 0.50 9.60
N GLU A 138 23.71 -0.65 8.94
CA GLU A 138 22.96 -1.85 9.30
C GLU A 138 23.35 -2.36 10.69
N GLY A 139 24.64 -2.36 11.02
CA GLY A 139 25.12 -2.70 12.36
C GLY A 139 24.55 -1.77 13.44
N LEU A 140 24.41 -0.48 13.14
CA LEU A 140 23.77 0.51 14.02
C LEU A 140 22.27 0.28 14.20
N VAL A 141 21.54 0.01 13.11
CA VAL A 141 20.07 -0.16 13.14
C VAL A 141 19.66 -1.49 13.78
N TYR A 142 20.29 -2.58 13.36
CA TYR A 142 19.94 -3.93 13.80
C TYR A 142 20.76 -4.40 15.01
N CYS A 143 21.65 -3.53 15.53
CA CYS A 143 22.41 -3.71 16.75
C CYS A 143 23.13 -5.06 16.82
N ASP A 144 23.86 -5.42 15.76
CA ASP A 144 24.67 -6.65 15.75
C ASP A 144 26.00 -6.46 16.54
N VAL A 145 26.40 -5.20 16.81
CA VAL A 145 27.56 -4.85 17.67
C VAL A 145 27.28 -3.53 18.41
N PRO A 146 27.53 -3.41 19.73
CA PRO A 146 27.40 -2.14 20.44
C PRO A 146 28.49 -1.16 19.98
N ILE A 147 28.12 -0.11 19.25
CA ILE A 147 29.04 0.93 18.80
C ILE A 147 29.21 1.95 19.93
N ALA A 148 30.33 1.88 20.64
CA ALA A 148 30.77 2.95 21.52
C ALA A 148 31.32 4.11 20.67
N LYS A 149 30.70 5.30 20.74
CA LYS A 149 31.39 6.53 20.32
C LYS A 149 32.47 6.87 21.35
N LYS A 150 33.57 7.50 20.89
CA LYS A 150 34.72 7.89 21.71
C LYS A 150 34.26 8.56 23.02
N PRO A 151 34.73 8.10 24.20
CA PRO A 151 34.52 8.86 25.42
C PRO A 151 35.32 10.16 25.33
N THR A 152 34.63 11.30 25.38
CA THR A 152 35.29 12.63 25.32
C THR A 152 36.04 12.96 26.62
N PHE A 153 35.95 12.09 27.64
CA PHE A 153 36.53 12.36 28.95
C PHE A 153 38.04 12.10 29.07
N LEU A 154 38.70 11.56 28.04
CA LEU A 154 40.16 11.50 28.00
C LEU A 154 40.68 11.96 26.63
N ARG A 155 41.15 13.22 26.59
CA ARG A 155 42.25 13.65 25.73
C ARG A 155 43.50 12.81 26.04
N LEU A 156 43.52 11.55 25.64
CA LEU A 156 44.74 10.75 25.56
C LEU A 156 44.91 10.29 24.11
N ARG A 157 46.06 10.71 23.57
CA ARG A 157 46.56 10.46 22.22
C ARG A 157 46.42 9.00 21.81
N GLY A 158 46.12 8.76 20.53
CA GLY A 158 46.47 7.51 19.83
C GLY A 158 45.33 6.92 19.02
N LEU A 159 45.56 6.75 17.73
CA LEU A 159 44.85 5.78 16.89
C LEU A 159 45.13 4.38 17.47
N PHE A 160 44.10 3.63 17.83
CA PHE A 160 44.22 2.18 18.02
C PHE A 160 43.19 1.48 17.14
N GLU A 161 43.72 0.80 16.13
CA GLU A 161 43.05 -0.25 15.38
C GLU A 161 42.97 -1.52 16.25
N TYR A 162 41.84 -2.24 16.15
CA TYR A 162 41.57 -3.63 16.53
C TYR A 162 41.97 -4.14 17.94
N GLU A 163 40.96 -4.46 18.78
CA GLU A 163 40.67 -5.82 19.28
C GLU A 163 39.50 -5.81 20.29
N ILE A 164 38.39 -6.43 19.91
CA ILE A 164 37.17 -6.58 20.71
C ILE A 164 37.32 -7.82 21.60
N GLN A 165 38.15 -7.78 22.66
CA GLN A 165 38.22 -8.93 23.58
C GLN A 165 38.40 -8.62 25.08
N SER A 166 38.64 -7.38 25.51
CA SER A 166 38.98 -7.12 26.92
C SER A 166 37.94 -6.36 27.76
N TRP A 167 36.73 -6.10 27.26
CA TRP A 167 35.77 -5.24 27.99
C TRP A 167 34.87 -5.98 29.00
N LYS A 168 34.99 -7.31 29.12
CA LYS A 168 34.14 -8.11 30.00
C LYS A 168 34.46 -7.99 31.50
N TYR A 169 35.65 -7.51 31.88
CA TYR A 169 36.12 -7.59 33.27
C TYR A 169 36.45 -6.24 33.95
N SER A 170 36.54 -5.13 33.23
CA SER A 170 37.09 -3.87 33.81
C SER A 170 36.07 -2.77 34.13
N ILE A 171 34.80 -2.93 33.76
CA ILE A 171 33.79 -1.86 33.85
C ILE A 171 32.75 -1.98 35.01
N PRO A 172 32.53 -3.13 35.70
CA PRO A 172 31.47 -3.17 36.72
C PRO A 172 31.70 -2.33 37.98
N LEU A 173 32.92 -1.88 38.28
CA LEU A 173 33.24 -1.24 39.57
C LEU A 173 33.01 0.28 39.64
N PHE A 174 32.79 0.98 38.53
CA PHE A 174 32.76 2.45 38.53
C PHE A 174 31.42 3.11 38.17
N PHE A 175 30.36 2.36 37.85
CA PHE A 175 29.09 2.95 37.43
C PHE A 175 27.94 2.63 38.39
N THR A 176 27.60 3.60 39.24
CA THR A 176 26.27 3.67 39.83
C THR A 176 25.23 3.88 38.72
N THR A 177 24.11 3.17 38.81
CA THR A 177 23.02 3.09 37.81
C THR A 177 22.46 4.44 37.35
N GLN A 178 22.59 5.49 38.17
CA GLN A 178 22.13 6.84 37.85
C GLN A 178 23.04 7.57 36.85
N GLY A 179 24.36 7.36 36.92
CA GLY A 179 25.33 7.95 36.00
C GLY A 179 25.26 7.35 34.59
N PHE A 180 24.91 6.07 34.48
CA PHE A 180 24.77 5.38 33.20
C PHE A 180 23.59 5.92 32.36
N ASN A 181 22.46 6.25 32.98
CA ASN A 181 21.32 6.87 32.27
C ASN A 181 21.65 8.29 31.78
N THR A 182 22.39 9.08 32.57
CA THR A 182 22.84 10.42 32.16
C THR A 182 23.93 10.36 31.08
N PHE A 183 24.77 9.31 31.10
CA PHE A 183 25.80 9.06 30.09
C PHE A 183 25.19 8.55 28.77
N ARG A 184 24.21 7.64 28.83
CA ARG A 184 23.49 7.11 27.66
C ARG A 184 22.69 8.19 26.92
N THR A 185 22.01 9.05 27.67
CA THR A 185 21.24 10.18 27.12
C THR A 185 22.12 11.32 26.57
N ARG A 186 23.42 11.33 26.90
CA ARG A 186 24.38 12.34 26.41
C ARG A 186 25.34 11.84 25.33
N GLU A 187 25.76 10.56 25.34
CA GLU A 187 26.91 10.11 24.52
C GLU A 187 26.65 8.86 23.64
N ILE A 188 25.57 8.11 23.84
CA ILE A 188 25.30 6.87 23.07
C ILE A 188 23.87 6.90 22.51
N SER A 189 23.71 7.60 21.39
CA SER A 189 22.56 7.42 20.49
C SER A 189 22.73 6.05 19.81
N THR A 190 21.93 5.06 20.16
CA THR A 190 21.91 3.73 19.52
C THR A 190 20.69 3.54 18.64
N GLY A 191 20.76 2.63 17.67
CA GLY A 191 19.63 2.29 16.81
C GLY A 191 19.29 3.36 15.75
N ALA A 192 18.06 3.28 15.24
CA ALA A 192 17.53 4.20 14.24
C ALA A 192 17.40 5.65 14.76
N GLY A 193 17.32 5.87 16.08
CA GLY A 193 17.34 7.20 16.68
C GLY A 193 18.64 7.96 16.39
N ALA A 194 19.78 7.27 16.45
CA ALA A 194 21.09 7.83 16.14
C ALA A 194 21.23 8.29 14.69
N ILE A 195 20.62 7.54 13.77
CA ILE A 195 20.57 7.89 12.35
C ILE A 195 19.70 9.12 12.15
N ARG A 196 18.57 9.20 12.86
CA ARG A 196 17.69 10.37 12.79
C ARG A 196 18.40 11.63 13.24
N GLU A 197 19.09 11.59 14.38
CA GLU A 197 19.88 12.72 14.89
C GLU A 197 20.97 13.14 13.88
N GLN A 198 21.74 12.18 13.36
CA GLN A 198 22.74 12.45 12.33
C GLN A 198 22.13 13.09 11.09
N LEU A 199 20.95 12.64 10.63
CA LEU A 199 20.26 13.20 9.47
C LEU A 199 19.67 14.58 9.76
N ALA A 200 19.26 14.86 10.99
CA ALA A 200 18.73 16.16 11.42
C ALA A 200 19.84 17.22 11.53
N ASP A 201 21.03 16.82 11.96
CA ASP A 201 22.21 17.70 12.06
C ASP A 201 22.87 18.02 10.71
N LEU A 202 22.45 17.37 9.61
CA LEU A 202 23.02 17.60 8.28
C LEU A 202 22.57 18.94 7.68
N ASP A 203 23.52 19.83 7.45
CA ASP A 203 23.32 20.94 6.52
C ASP A 203 23.61 20.48 5.07
N LEU A 204 22.53 20.38 4.28
CA LEU A 204 22.58 19.93 2.89
C LEU A 204 23.39 20.87 1.98
N ARG A 205 23.45 22.17 2.28
CA ARG A 205 24.21 23.14 1.46
C ARG A 205 25.70 22.95 1.67
N ILE A 206 26.11 22.90 2.93
CA ILE A 206 27.49 22.62 3.33
C ILE A 206 27.95 21.27 2.77
N LEU A 207 27.09 20.25 2.82
CA LEU A 207 27.37 18.94 2.25
C LEU A 207 27.63 19.00 0.73
N ILE A 208 26.85 19.78 -0.03
CA ILE A 208 27.07 19.98 -1.46
C ILE A 208 28.42 20.67 -1.69
N ASP A 209 28.70 21.75 -0.97
CA ASP A 209 29.92 22.53 -1.14
C ASP A 209 31.17 21.67 -0.89
N TYR A 210 31.21 20.91 0.21
CA TYR A 210 32.30 19.96 0.48
C TYR A 210 32.41 18.88 -0.60
N SER A 211 31.28 18.32 -1.06
CA SER A 211 31.29 17.27 -2.07
C SER A 211 31.80 17.78 -3.43
N VAL A 212 31.54 19.05 -3.77
CA VAL A 212 32.05 19.68 -4.99
C VAL A 212 33.56 19.89 -4.91
N VAL A 213 34.08 20.33 -3.75
CA VAL A 213 35.52 20.51 -3.54
C VAL A 213 36.23 19.16 -3.66
N GLU A 214 35.77 18.15 -2.92
CA GLU A 214 36.35 16.80 -2.98
C GLU A 214 36.32 16.23 -4.40
N TRP A 215 35.23 16.44 -5.15
CA TRP A 215 35.12 15.96 -6.52
C TRP A 215 36.13 16.63 -7.46
N LYS A 216 36.42 17.92 -7.26
CA LYS A 216 37.42 18.67 -8.03
C LYS A 216 38.84 18.22 -7.70
N GLU A 217 39.17 18.04 -6.41
CA GLU A 217 40.48 17.56 -5.96
C GLU A 217 40.82 16.19 -6.57
N LEU A 218 39.87 15.26 -6.52
CA LEU A 218 40.01 13.95 -7.18
C LEU A 218 40.12 14.06 -8.72
N GLY A 219 39.68 15.16 -9.31
CA GLY A 219 39.82 15.50 -10.73
C GLY A 219 41.24 15.92 -11.11
N GLU A 220 41.91 16.64 -10.21
CA GLU A 220 43.25 17.18 -10.41
C GLU A 220 44.36 16.14 -10.17
N GLU A 221 44.11 15.11 -9.35
CA GLU A 221 45.06 14.02 -9.05
C GLU A 221 45.45 13.14 -10.28
N GLY A 222 44.81 13.30 -11.43
CA GLY A 222 45.19 12.60 -12.68
C GLY A 222 45.00 11.06 -12.63
N LEU A 223 45.45 10.35 -13.68
CA LEU A 223 45.53 8.89 -13.68
C LEU A 223 46.84 8.48 -13.03
N THR A 224 46.81 7.75 -11.91
CA THR A 224 48.04 7.28 -11.23
C THR A 224 48.74 6.14 -11.98
N GLY A 225 48.12 5.62 -13.05
CA GLY A 225 48.65 4.51 -13.87
C GLY A 225 48.37 3.13 -13.29
N ASN A 226 47.75 3.06 -12.10
CA ASN A 226 47.29 1.83 -11.47
C ASN A 226 45.76 1.69 -11.66
N GLU A 227 45.34 0.71 -12.48
CA GLU A 227 43.92 0.49 -12.79
C GLU A 227 43.02 0.37 -11.55
N TRP A 228 43.54 -0.18 -10.44
CA TRP A 228 42.74 -0.38 -9.24
C TRP A 228 42.47 0.93 -8.50
N GLU A 229 43.45 1.83 -8.46
CA GLU A 229 43.32 3.16 -7.87
C GLU A 229 42.42 4.06 -8.72
N ASP A 230 42.61 4.04 -10.03
CA ASP A 230 41.76 4.78 -10.97
C ASP A 230 40.28 4.35 -10.85
N ARG A 231 40.01 3.04 -10.70
CA ARG A 231 38.65 2.53 -10.42
C ARG A 231 38.12 2.92 -9.04
N LYS A 232 38.98 3.11 -8.04
CA LYS A 232 38.58 3.56 -6.70
C LYS A 232 38.20 5.04 -6.74
N ILE A 233 39.01 5.88 -7.40
CA ILE A 233 38.76 7.30 -7.61
C ILE A 233 37.48 7.49 -8.43
N GLY A 234 37.30 6.74 -9.52
CA GLY A 234 36.07 6.76 -10.32
C GLY A 234 34.82 6.44 -9.50
N ARG A 235 34.84 5.36 -8.71
CA ARG A 235 33.73 5.00 -7.81
C ARG A 235 33.41 6.09 -6.79
N ARG A 236 34.44 6.77 -6.26
CA ARG A 236 34.27 7.89 -5.31
C ARG A 236 33.65 9.10 -6.00
N LYS A 237 34.10 9.45 -7.22
CA LYS A 237 33.48 10.51 -8.03
C LYS A 237 32.01 10.24 -8.31
N ASP A 238 31.66 9.02 -8.75
CA ASP A 238 30.26 8.63 -9.00
C ASP A 238 29.40 8.67 -7.73
N PHE A 239 30.00 8.34 -6.58
CA PHE A 239 29.35 8.47 -5.29
C PHE A 239 29.06 9.93 -4.95
N LEU A 240 30.04 10.82 -5.09
CA LEU A 240 29.88 12.26 -4.81
C LEU A 240 28.82 12.90 -5.71
N VAL A 241 28.78 12.53 -7.00
CA VAL A 241 27.73 12.99 -7.93
C VAL A 241 26.35 12.60 -7.42
N ARG A 242 26.14 11.32 -7.09
CA ARG A 242 24.86 10.83 -6.53
C ARG A 242 24.49 11.53 -5.23
N ARG A 243 25.46 11.73 -4.32
CA ARG A 243 25.26 12.43 -3.05
C ARG A 243 24.82 13.88 -3.27
N MET A 244 25.49 14.61 -4.16
CA MET A 244 25.15 15.99 -4.52
C MET A 244 23.76 16.09 -5.17
N GLU A 245 23.43 15.17 -6.08
CA GLU A 245 22.10 15.12 -6.71
C GLU A 245 21.00 14.90 -5.68
N LEU A 246 21.18 13.94 -4.76
CA LEU A 246 20.24 13.68 -3.67
C LEU A 246 20.04 14.92 -2.80
N ALA A 247 21.11 15.56 -2.33
CA ALA A 247 21.02 16.78 -1.53
C ALA A 247 20.29 17.91 -2.26
N LYS A 248 20.58 18.11 -3.56
CA LYS A 248 19.85 19.08 -4.41
C LYS A 248 18.36 18.75 -4.50
N HIS A 249 17.99 17.47 -4.58
CA HIS A 249 16.58 17.06 -4.61
C HIS A 249 15.85 17.36 -3.30
N PHE A 250 16.46 17.11 -2.13
CA PHE A 250 15.87 17.46 -0.84
C PHE A 250 15.65 18.97 -0.70
N ILE A 251 16.64 19.78 -1.10
CA ILE A 251 16.52 21.25 -1.09
C ILE A 251 15.39 21.72 -2.02
N ARG A 252 15.32 21.20 -3.25
CA ARG A 252 14.28 21.59 -4.23
C ARG A 252 12.88 21.21 -3.78
N THR A 253 12.72 20.08 -3.11
CA THR A 253 11.42 19.55 -2.70
C THR A 253 10.95 20.04 -1.33
N ASN A 254 11.84 20.72 -0.59
CA ASN A 254 11.65 21.14 0.80
C ASN A 254 11.25 19.97 1.72
N ILE A 255 11.91 18.83 1.50
CA ILE A 255 11.74 17.60 2.28
C ILE A 255 12.94 17.50 3.22
N GLU A 256 12.70 17.11 4.47
CA GLU A 256 13.78 16.89 5.44
C GLU A 256 14.27 15.44 5.37
N PRO A 257 15.60 15.20 5.39
CA PRO A 257 16.16 13.85 5.38
C PRO A 257 15.72 12.98 6.58
N GLU A 258 15.44 13.59 7.74
CA GLU A 258 15.01 12.86 8.93
C GLU A 258 13.68 12.11 8.76
N TRP A 259 12.84 12.49 7.79
CA TRP A 259 11.58 11.79 7.51
C TRP A 259 11.77 10.39 6.93
N MET A 260 13.00 9.99 6.56
CA MET A 260 13.33 8.60 6.25
C MET A 260 13.30 7.70 7.49
N VAL A 261 13.30 8.28 8.69
CA VAL A 261 13.12 7.58 9.97
C VAL A 261 11.71 7.84 10.49
N LEU A 262 10.93 6.77 10.61
CA LEU A 262 9.54 6.80 11.02
C LEU A 262 9.42 6.88 12.54
N CYS A 263 8.68 7.87 13.03
CA CYS A 263 8.19 7.91 14.42
C CYS A 263 6.70 7.55 14.52
N LEU A 264 5.95 7.81 13.45
CA LEU A 264 4.55 7.43 13.30
C LEU A 264 4.42 6.52 12.09
N LEU A 265 3.68 5.42 12.25
CA LEU A 265 3.41 4.48 11.18
C LEU A 265 1.93 4.59 10.77
N PRO A 266 1.60 4.93 9.51
CA PRO A 266 0.21 4.99 9.08
C PRO A 266 -0.40 3.58 9.04
N VAL A 267 -1.67 3.48 9.41
CA VAL A 267 -2.46 2.24 9.34
C VAL A 267 -3.47 2.34 8.21
N LEU A 268 -3.43 1.38 7.30
CA LEU A 268 -4.36 1.32 6.17
C LEU A 268 -5.83 1.23 6.65
N PRO A 269 -6.77 1.83 5.89
CA PRO A 269 -8.19 1.67 6.13
C PRO A 269 -8.64 0.18 6.13
N PRO A 270 -9.56 -0.24 7.01
CA PRO A 270 -10.00 -1.62 7.15
C PRO A 270 -10.51 -2.29 5.86
N GLU A 271 -11.21 -1.55 4.99
CA GLU A 271 -11.74 -2.09 3.74
C GLU A 271 -10.65 -2.49 2.74
N LEU A 272 -9.43 -1.96 2.88
CA LEU A 272 -8.28 -2.37 2.07
C LEU A 272 -7.58 -3.62 2.62
N ARG A 273 -7.95 -4.06 3.82
CA ARG A 273 -7.40 -5.22 4.54
C ARG A 273 -8.53 -6.01 5.24
N PRO A 274 -9.52 -6.52 4.49
CA PRO A 274 -10.72 -7.10 5.05
C PRO A 274 -10.43 -8.38 5.86
N ILE A 275 -11.35 -8.67 6.78
CA ILE A 275 -11.51 -9.97 7.44
C ILE A 275 -12.85 -10.52 6.99
N ILE A 276 -12.83 -11.70 6.38
CA ILE A 276 -14.01 -12.34 5.80
C ILE A 276 -14.26 -13.63 6.57
N GLN A 277 -15.50 -13.81 7.02
CA GLN A 277 -15.93 -15.07 7.60
C GLN A 277 -16.33 -16.00 6.46
N ILE A 278 -15.68 -17.17 6.38
CA ILE A 278 -16.05 -18.23 5.44
C ILE A 278 -17.08 -19.14 6.12
N ASP A 279 -17.98 -19.72 5.32
CA ASP A 279 -18.91 -20.76 5.73
C ASP A 279 -18.17 -21.87 6.50
N GLY A 280 -18.61 -22.13 7.74
CA GLY A 280 -17.90 -23.00 8.69
C GLY A 280 -17.20 -22.25 9.84
N GLY A 281 -17.40 -20.93 9.97
CA GLY A 281 -16.93 -20.15 11.12
C GLY A 281 -15.43 -19.81 11.10
N LYS A 282 -14.70 -20.22 10.06
CA LYS A 282 -13.30 -19.86 9.87
C LYS A 282 -13.19 -18.40 9.41
N LEU A 283 -12.47 -17.58 10.15
CA LEU A 283 -12.13 -16.22 9.75
C LEU A 283 -10.88 -16.23 8.88
N MET A 284 -10.97 -15.66 7.68
CA MET A 284 -9.81 -15.35 6.85
C MET A 284 -9.48 -13.87 7.01
N SER A 285 -8.25 -13.60 7.41
CA SER A 285 -7.72 -12.25 7.51
C SER A 285 -6.71 -11.99 6.40
N SER A 286 -6.65 -10.74 5.94
CA SER A 286 -5.55 -10.27 5.11
C SER A 286 -4.20 -10.39 5.83
N ASP A 287 -3.15 -10.79 5.12
CA ASP A 287 -1.78 -10.96 5.64
C ASP A 287 -1.26 -9.68 6.34
N ILE A 288 -1.58 -8.51 5.76
CA ILE A 288 -1.26 -7.18 6.31
C ILE A 288 -1.74 -7.01 7.76
N ASN A 289 -2.91 -7.56 8.12
CA ASN A 289 -3.41 -7.42 9.49
C ASN A 289 -2.48 -8.14 10.47
N GLU A 290 -1.97 -9.33 10.12
CA GLU A 290 -1.06 -10.06 11.01
C GLU A 290 0.29 -9.34 11.18
N LEU A 291 0.79 -8.73 10.11
CA LEU A 291 1.98 -7.87 10.16
C LEU A 291 1.76 -6.64 11.05
N TYR A 292 0.61 -5.96 10.95
CA TYR A 292 0.26 -4.87 11.87
C TYR A 292 0.14 -5.34 13.33
N ARG A 293 -0.48 -6.49 13.59
CA ARG A 293 -0.60 -7.05 14.94
C ARG A 293 0.77 -7.27 15.56
N ARG A 294 1.72 -7.77 14.76
CA ARG A 294 3.11 -7.98 15.18
C ARG A 294 3.79 -6.65 15.57
N VAL A 295 3.67 -5.62 14.74
CA VAL A 295 4.22 -4.28 15.03
C VAL A 295 3.64 -3.74 16.33
N ILE A 296 2.31 -3.74 16.48
CA ILE A 296 1.64 -3.22 17.68
C ILE A 296 2.06 -4.02 18.93
N TYR A 297 2.10 -5.34 18.83
CA TYR A 297 2.52 -6.20 19.95
C TYR A 297 3.95 -5.90 20.41
N ARG A 298 4.91 -5.79 19.48
CA ARG A 298 6.30 -5.44 19.80
C ARG A 298 6.42 -4.03 20.36
N ASN A 299 5.68 -3.09 19.78
CA ASN A 299 5.66 -1.70 20.24
C ASN A 299 5.12 -1.55 21.67
N ASN A 300 4.02 -2.24 21.98
CA ASN A 300 3.46 -2.25 23.33
C ASN A 300 4.39 -2.95 24.32
N THR A 301 5.02 -4.06 23.91
CA THR A 301 6.02 -4.75 24.75
C THR A 301 7.17 -3.80 25.13
N LEU A 302 7.71 -3.04 24.18
CA LEU A 302 8.76 -2.05 24.47
C LEU A 302 8.23 -0.91 25.36
N THR A 303 7.02 -0.41 25.07
CA THR A 303 6.40 0.66 25.88
C THR A 303 6.23 0.21 27.34
N ASP A 304 5.70 -0.99 27.55
CA ASP A 304 5.48 -1.58 28.88
C ASP A 304 6.80 -1.78 29.62
N LEU A 305 7.86 -2.20 28.92
CA LEU A 305 9.21 -2.32 29.48
C LEU A 305 9.78 -0.96 29.90
N LEU A 306 9.59 0.09 29.08
CA LEU A 306 10.06 1.44 29.41
C LEU A 306 9.30 2.04 30.60
N THR A 307 8.00 1.74 30.75
CA THR A 307 7.19 2.27 31.86
C THR A 307 7.35 1.48 33.16
N THR A 308 7.53 0.16 33.08
CA THR A 308 7.50 -0.72 34.26
C THR A 308 8.85 -0.78 34.96
N SER A 309 9.96 -0.77 34.24
CA SER A 309 11.29 -0.98 34.83
C SER A 309 12.16 0.28 34.79
N ARG A 310 12.26 0.96 35.94
CA ARG A 310 13.20 2.09 36.19
C ARG A 310 14.68 1.72 36.01
N SER A 311 15.00 0.43 36.03
CA SER A 311 16.37 -0.12 35.92
C SER A 311 16.45 -1.23 34.86
N THR A 312 15.95 -0.98 33.64
CA THR A 312 16.06 -1.94 32.54
C THR A 312 17.50 -1.96 31.99
N PRO A 313 18.17 -3.12 31.90
CA PRO A 313 19.44 -3.24 31.20
C PRO A 313 19.35 -2.70 29.78
N GLY A 314 20.33 -1.89 29.37
CA GLY A 314 20.30 -1.24 28.06
C GLY A 314 20.24 -2.22 26.88
N GLU A 315 20.89 -3.37 27.02
CA GLU A 315 20.91 -4.46 26.04
C GLU A 315 19.51 -5.02 25.74
N LEU A 316 18.66 -5.17 26.78
CA LEU A 316 17.29 -5.66 26.58
C LEU A 316 16.45 -4.68 25.79
N VAL A 317 16.63 -3.37 26.03
CA VAL A 317 15.96 -2.32 25.25
C VAL A 317 16.40 -2.39 23.78
N MET A 318 17.71 -2.54 23.52
CA MET A 318 18.24 -2.67 22.16
C MET A 318 17.67 -3.89 21.42
N CYS A 319 17.56 -5.03 22.11
CA CYS A 319 16.93 -6.22 21.55
C CYS A 319 15.46 -5.99 21.17
N GLN A 320 14.70 -5.25 21.98
CA GLN A 320 13.30 -4.95 21.65
C GLN A 320 13.17 -3.92 20.53
N GLU A 321 14.03 -2.88 20.50
CA GLU A 321 14.10 -1.93 19.39
C GLU A 321 14.38 -2.63 18.07
N LYS A 322 15.32 -3.59 18.05
CA LYS A 322 15.60 -4.45 16.89
C LYS A 322 14.35 -5.21 16.44
N LEU A 323 13.61 -5.81 17.37
CA LEU A 323 12.40 -6.57 17.04
C LEU A 323 11.29 -5.68 16.46
N ILE A 324 11.18 -4.42 16.88
CA ILE A 324 10.26 -3.45 16.29
C ILE A 324 10.71 -3.07 14.89
N GLN A 325 12.00 -2.78 14.70
CA GLN A 325 12.57 -2.49 13.39
C GLN A 325 12.31 -3.64 12.41
N GLU A 326 12.58 -4.89 12.80
CA GLU A 326 12.31 -6.07 11.99
C GLU A 326 10.80 -6.26 11.69
N ALA A 327 9.93 -5.94 12.64
CA ALA A 327 8.48 -6.02 12.43
C ALA A 327 7.97 -4.97 11.43
N VAL A 328 8.52 -3.75 11.46
CA VAL A 328 8.17 -2.71 10.49
C VAL A 328 8.79 -3.01 9.12
N ASP A 329 10.02 -3.54 9.08
CA ASP A 329 10.64 -3.97 7.83
C ASP A 329 9.80 -5.06 7.14
N THR A 330 9.35 -6.08 7.87
CA THR A 330 8.49 -7.14 7.31
C THR A 330 7.12 -6.63 6.85
N LEU A 331 6.57 -5.60 7.52
CA LEU A 331 5.33 -4.95 7.07
C LEU A 331 5.52 -4.19 5.75
N LEU A 332 6.63 -3.46 5.60
CA LEU A 332 6.91 -2.65 4.42
C LEU A 332 7.37 -3.52 3.23
N ASP A 333 8.32 -4.42 3.45
CA ASP A 333 8.97 -5.25 2.43
C ASP A 333 9.43 -6.59 3.02
N ASN A 334 8.58 -7.61 2.93
CA ASN A 334 8.85 -8.92 3.53
C ASN A 334 9.86 -9.71 2.67
N GLY A 335 11.06 -9.94 3.22
CA GLY A 335 12.11 -10.73 2.56
C GLY A 335 13.34 -9.92 2.15
N ILE A 336 13.31 -8.59 2.27
CA ILE A 336 14.48 -7.75 2.00
C ILE A 336 15.66 -8.05 2.94
N ARG A 337 15.39 -8.56 4.15
CA ARG A 337 16.39 -8.94 5.16
C ARG A 337 16.56 -10.47 5.28
N GLY A 338 16.60 -11.17 4.15
CA GLY A 338 16.87 -12.61 4.11
C GLY A 338 15.60 -13.45 4.13
N GLN A 339 15.44 -14.34 5.11
CA GLN A 339 14.31 -15.27 5.10
C GLN A 339 12.98 -14.53 5.34
N PRO A 340 12.00 -14.63 4.41
CA PRO A 340 10.72 -13.95 4.56
C PRO A 340 9.88 -14.62 5.64
N MET A 341 9.08 -13.81 6.33
CA MET A 341 8.16 -14.31 7.35
C MET A 341 7.03 -15.11 6.71
N ARG A 342 6.70 -16.25 7.32
CA ARG A 342 5.71 -17.20 6.84
C ARG A 342 4.62 -17.45 7.88
N ASP A 343 3.46 -17.87 7.40
CA ASP A 343 2.35 -18.34 8.23
C ASP A 343 2.60 -19.77 8.76
N GLY A 344 1.66 -20.28 9.56
CA GLY A 344 1.70 -21.65 10.08
C GLY A 344 1.59 -22.73 9.01
N HIS A 345 1.18 -22.38 7.79
CA HIS A 345 1.11 -23.25 6.62
C HIS A 345 2.31 -23.04 5.68
N ASN A 346 3.37 -22.39 6.14
CA ASN A 346 4.60 -22.11 5.39
C ASN A 346 4.41 -21.20 4.16
N LYS A 347 3.30 -20.48 4.07
CA LYS A 347 3.05 -19.45 3.04
C LYS A 347 3.64 -18.12 3.50
N VAL A 348 4.35 -17.44 2.60
CA VAL A 348 4.92 -16.12 2.87
C VAL A 348 3.81 -15.07 2.99
N TYR A 349 3.87 -14.24 4.04
CA TYR A 349 2.94 -13.11 4.18
C TYR A 349 3.23 -12.03 3.13
N LYS A 350 2.19 -11.53 2.46
CA LYS A 350 2.31 -10.40 1.53
C LYS A 350 2.48 -9.07 2.28
N SER A 351 3.57 -8.35 2.00
CA SER A 351 3.90 -7.01 2.52
C SER A 351 3.26 -5.88 1.69
N PHE A 352 3.47 -4.61 2.08
CA PHE A 352 3.01 -3.48 1.25
C PHE A 352 3.68 -3.43 -0.12
N SER A 353 4.97 -3.73 -0.19
CA SER A 353 5.70 -3.81 -1.46
C SER A 353 5.05 -4.87 -2.37
N ASP A 354 4.73 -6.05 -1.84
CA ASP A 354 4.10 -7.14 -2.61
C ASP A 354 2.68 -6.84 -3.10
N VAL A 355 1.93 -6.00 -2.37
CA VAL A 355 0.59 -5.58 -2.81
C VAL A 355 0.66 -4.61 -3.99
N ILE A 356 1.78 -3.93 -4.16
CA ILE A 356 1.99 -2.94 -5.22
C ILE A 356 2.70 -3.59 -6.42
N GLU A 357 3.77 -4.33 -6.16
CA GLU A 357 4.63 -4.97 -7.16
C GLU A 357 4.07 -6.32 -7.64
N GLY A 358 4.66 -6.87 -8.71
CA GLY A 358 4.30 -8.20 -9.23
C GLY A 358 3.09 -8.23 -10.17
N LYS A 359 2.79 -9.43 -10.70
CA LYS A 359 1.68 -9.67 -11.65
C LYS A 359 0.31 -9.50 -10.99
N GLU A 360 0.20 -9.96 -9.74
CA GLU A 360 -0.98 -9.82 -8.86
C GLU A 360 -0.97 -8.47 -8.09
N GLY A 361 0.00 -7.60 -8.39
CA GLY A 361 0.09 -6.28 -7.77
C GLY A 361 -1.02 -5.36 -8.28
N ARG A 362 -1.42 -4.39 -7.45
CA ARG A 362 -2.53 -3.47 -7.76
C ARG A 362 -2.34 -2.70 -9.07
N PHE A 363 -1.12 -2.32 -9.44
CA PHE A 363 -0.87 -1.60 -10.69
C PHE A 363 -1.24 -2.44 -11.91
N ARG A 364 -0.88 -3.72 -11.94
CA ARG A 364 -1.10 -4.58 -13.12
C ARG A 364 -2.49 -5.19 -13.12
N GLU A 365 -2.91 -5.77 -12.00
CA GLU A 365 -4.16 -6.52 -11.94
C GLU A 365 -5.39 -5.63 -11.76
N THR A 366 -5.27 -4.51 -11.03
CA THR A 366 -6.42 -3.67 -10.66
C THR A 366 -6.47 -2.33 -11.42
N LEU A 367 -5.34 -1.74 -11.80
CA LEU A 367 -5.33 -0.45 -12.51
C LEU A 367 -5.35 -0.63 -14.03
N LEU A 368 -4.43 -1.43 -14.58
CA LEU A 368 -4.33 -1.69 -16.03
C LEU A 368 -5.39 -2.68 -16.53
N GLY A 369 -5.55 -3.80 -15.83
CA GLY A 369 -6.65 -4.74 -16.05
C GLY A 369 -7.79 -4.47 -15.08
N LYS A 370 -9.05 -4.59 -15.52
CA LYS A 370 -10.22 -4.62 -14.65
C LYS A 370 -11.25 -5.57 -15.21
N ARG A 371 -12.03 -6.18 -14.32
CA ARG A 371 -13.30 -6.79 -14.71
C ARG A 371 -14.26 -5.66 -15.06
N VAL A 372 -14.95 -5.81 -16.17
CA VAL A 372 -15.86 -4.81 -16.72
C VAL A 372 -17.27 -5.37 -16.74
N ASP A 373 -18.22 -4.55 -16.33
CA ASP A 373 -19.64 -4.85 -16.48
C ASP A 373 -20.03 -4.82 -17.96
N TYR A 374 -21.22 -5.35 -18.28
CA TYR A 374 -21.73 -5.46 -19.66
C TYR A 374 -20.76 -6.18 -20.61
N SER A 375 -20.21 -7.28 -20.11
CA SER A 375 -19.40 -8.21 -20.89
C SER A 375 -19.92 -9.63 -20.80
N GLY A 376 -19.72 -10.39 -21.87
CA GLY A 376 -20.08 -11.81 -21.97
C GLY A 376 -18.97 -12.61 -22.62
N ARG A 377 -19.05 -13.93 -22.55
CA ARG A 377 -18.12 -14.83 -23.27
C ARG A 377 -18.89 -16.06 -23.74
N SER A 378 -18.58 -16.51 -24.96
CA SER A 378 -19.04 -17.82 -25.45
C SER A 378 -18.06 -18.39 -26.46
N PHE A 379 -18.27 -19.66 -26.81
CA PHE A 379 -17.57 -20.37 -27.86
C PHE A 379 -17.89 -19.77 -29.23
N ILE A 380 -16.93 -19.82 -30.14
CA ILE A 380 -17.11 -19.37 -31.52
C ILE A 380 -17.38 -20.51 -32.48
N VAL A 381 -18.22 -20.23 -33.48
CA VAL A 381 -18.53 -21.11 -34.60
C VAL A 381 -18.43 -20.31 -35.89
N VAL A 382 -18.10 -20.98 -37.00
CA VAL A 382 -18.00 -20.33 -38.31
C VAL A 382 -19.37 -19.87 -38.81
N GLY A 383 -19.48 -18.61 -39.21
CA GLY A 383 -20.68 -18.00 -39.80
C GLY A 383 -20.43 -17.52 -41.22
N PRO A 384 -20.38 -18.41 -42.23
CA PRO A 384 -19.99 -18.05 -43.59
C PRO A 384 -21.03 -17.18 -44.32
N SER A 385 -22.30 -17.19 -43.87
CA SER A 385 -23.38 -16.38 -44.43
C SER A 385 -23.41 -14.93 -43.93
N LEU A 386 -22.58 -14.59 -42.95
CA LEU A 386 -22.54 -13.25 -42.37
C LEU A 386 -21.77 -12.30 -43.29
N SER A 387 -22.12 -11.01 -43.24
CA SER A 387 -21.29 -9.98 -43.86
C SER A 387 -20.10 -9.66 -42.96
N LEU A 388 -18.98 -9.17 -43.53
CA LEU A 388 -17.75 -8.89 -42.77
C LEU A 388 -17.93 -7.98 -41.54
N HIS A 389 -18.85 -7.02 -41.62
CA HIS A 389 -19.15 -6.07 -40.53
C HIS A 389 -20.16 -6.61 -39.50
N ARG A 390 -20.73 -7.81 -39.73
CA ARG A 390 -21.76 -8.39 -38.88
C ARG A 390 -21.22 -9.62 -38.14
N TYR A 391 -21.83 -9.92 -37.00
CA TYR A 391 -21.55 -11.14 -36.27
C TYR A 391 -22.84 -11.69 -35.63
N GLY A 392 -22.87 -13.00 -35.34
CA GLY A 392 -24.00 -13.63 -34.68
C GLY A 392 -23.85 -13.66 -33.16
N LEU A 393 -24.81 -13.09 -32.44
CA LEU A 393 -24.98 -13.23 -30.99
C LEU A 393 -26.10 -14.23 -30.65
N PRO A 394 -25.85 -15.21 -29.77
CA PRO A 394 -26.88 -16.09 -29.26
C PRO A 394 -27.83 -15.32 -28.35
N ARG A 395 -29.16 -15.55 -28.47
CA ARG A 395 -30.22 -14.80 -27.77
C ARG A 395 -30.03 -14.62 -26.24
N GLU A 396 -29.37 -15.56 -25.57
CA GLU A 396 -29.11 -15.53 -24.12
C GLU A 396 -28.13 -14.43 -23.69
N ILE A 397 -27.19 -14.02 -24.56
CA ILE A 397 -26.18 -13.00 -24.23
C ILE A 397 -26.74 -11.56 -24.33
N PRO A 398 -27.30 -11.11 -25.48
CA PRO A 398 -27.73 -9.73 -25.64
C PRO A 398 -28.89 -9.36 -24.72
N ILE A 399 -29.76 -10.30 -24.32
CA ILE A 399 -30.85 -10.00 -23.39
C ILE A 399 -30.34 -9.53 -22.02
N GLU A 400 -29.19 -10.05 -21.57
CA GLU A 400 -28.53 -9.59 -20.34
C GLU A 400 -27.67 -8.35 -20.58
N LEU A 401 -26.86 -8.34 -21.65
CA LEU A 401 -25.97 -7.21 -21.94
C LEU A 401 -26.74 -5.91 -22.25
N PHE A 402 -27.89 -5.99 -22.91
CA PHE A 402 -28.73 -4.84 -23.26
C PHE A 402 -29.94 -4.68 -22.33
N GLN A 403 -29.99 -5.40 -21.20
CA GLN A 403 -31.15 -5.42 -20.30
C GLN A 403 -31.63 -4.01 -19.92
N THR A 404 -30.71 -3.08 -19.64
CA THR A 404 -31.05 -1.69 -19.29
C THR A 404 -31.77 -0.97 -20.44
N PHE A 405 -31.31 -1.13 -21.67
CA PHE A 405 -31.94 -0.51 -22.84
C PHE A 405 -33.30 -1.12 -23.16
N VAL A 406 -33.43 -2.44 -23.00
CA VAL A 406 -34.71 -3.14 -23.19
C VAL A 406 -35.74 -2.66 -22.16
N ILE A 407 -35.34 -2.49 -20.89
CA ILE A 407 -36.21 -1.90 -19.85
C ILE A 407 -36.67 -0.50 -20.26
N CYS A 408 -35.74 0.34 -20.73
CA CYS A 408 -36.08 1.69 -21.20
C CYS A 408 -37.02 1.67 -22.42
N GLY A 409 -36.80 0.77 -23.38
CA GLY A 409 -37.67 0.59 -24.55
C GLY A 409 -39.10 0.20 -24.16
N LEU A 410 -39.24 -0.80 -23.28
CA LEU A 410 -40.54 -1.25 -22.76
C LEU A 410 -41.33 -0.14 -22.05
N ILE A 411 -40.64 0.72 -21.28
CA ILE A 411 -41.28 1.84 -20.59
C ILE A 411 -41.66 2.96 -21.57
N ARG A 412 -40.77 3.30 -22.52
CA ARG A 412 -41.01 4.35 -23.52
C ARG A 412 -42.18 4.02 -24.45
N GLN A 413 -42.33 2.75 -24.82
CA GLN A 413 -43.44 2.27 -25.66
C GLN A 413 -44.72 1.98 -24.85
N HIS A 414 -44.77 2.35 -23.56
CA HIS A 414 -45.90 2.10 -22.65
C HIS A 414 -46.28 0.60 -22.47
N LEU A 415 -45.37 -0.31 -22.80
CA LEU A 415 -45.55 -1.75 -22.62
C LEU A 415 -45.30 -2.20 -21.18
N ALA A 416 -44.61 -1.40 -20.36
CA ALA A 416 -44.45 -1.62 -18.93
C ALA A 416 -44.56 -0.30 -18.16
N PRO A 417 -45.32 -0.25 -17.05
CA PRO A 417 -45.50 0.98 -16.27
C PRO A 417 -44.32 1.29 -15.34
N ASN A 418 -43.54 0.28 -14.94
CA ASN A 418 -42.42 0.45 -14.01
C ASN A 418 -41.28 -0.54 -14.31
N ILE A 419 -40.11 -0.27 -13.71
CA ILE A 419 -38.90 -1.09 -13.89
C ILE A 419 -39.11 -2.53 -13.40
N GLY A 420 -39.90 -2.72 -12.33
CA GLY A 420 -40.18 -4.05 -11.78
C GLY A 420 -40.93 -4.95 -12.76
N VAL A 421 -42.01 -4.44 -13.35
CA VAL A 421 -42.83 -5.13 -14.35
C VAL A 421 -42.03 -5.36 -15.63
N ALA A 422 -41.24 -4.38 -16.06
CA ALA A 422 -40.34 -4.56 -17.22
C ALA A 422 -39.35 -5.71 -16.98
N LYS A 423 -38.75 -5.80 -15.78
CA LYS A 423 -37.89 -6.94 -15.41
C LYS A 423 -38.64 -8.27 -15.37
N SER A 424 -39.90 -8.30 -14.92
CA SER A 424 -40.73 -9.53 -14.98
C SER A 424 -40.94 -9.99 -16.42
N LYS A 425 -41.34 -9.07 -17.31
CA LYS A 425 -41.55 -9.38 -18.75
C LYS A 425 -40.29 -9.89 -19.44
N ILE A 426 -39.11 -9.35 -19.09
CA ILE A 426 -37.82 -9.84 -19.59
C ILE A 426 -37.54 -11.28 -19.10
N ARG A 427 -37.83 -11.58 -17.82
CA ARG A 427 -37.69 -12.94 -17.26
C ARG A 427 -38.63 -13.95 -17.92
N GLU A 428 -39.84 -13.52 -18.27
CA GLU A 428 -40.84 -14.33 -18.98
C GLU A 428 -40.48 -14.56 -20.46
N LYS A 429 -39.48 -13.84 -21.01
CA LYS A 429 -38.99 -13.95 -22.41
C LYS A 429 -40.10 -13.83 -23.47
N GLY A 430 -41.08 -12.95 -23.23
CA GLY A 430 -42.18 -12.71 -24.16
C GLY A 430 -41.71 -12.26 -25.56
N PRO A 431 -42.49 -12.51 -26.63
CA PRO A 431 -42.10 -12.24 -28.03
C PRO A 431 -41.72 -10.77 -28.27
N ILE A 432 -42.47 -9.85 -27.66
CA ILE A 432 -42.27 -8.40 -27.73
C ILE A 432 -40.87 -7.97 -27.25
N VAL A 433 -40.28 -8.71 -26.30
CA VAL A 433 -38.94 -8.41 -25.79
C VAL A 433 -37.88 -8.60 -26.89
N TRP A 434 -38.06 -9.58 -27.77
CA TRP A 434 -37.14 -9.85 -28.86
C TRP A 434 -37.22 -8.81 -29.97
N GLU A 435 -38.41 -8.30 -30.25
CA GLU A 435 -38.62 -7.20 -31.21
C GLU A 435 -37.91 -5.93 -30.73
N ILE A 436 -38.14 -5.54 -29.46
CA ILE A 436 -37.46 -4.38 -28.86
C ILE A 436 -35.95 -4.60 -28.79
N LEU A 437 -35.50 -5.82 -28.48
CA LEU A 437 -34.07 -6.13 -28.45
C LEU A 437 -33.44 -5.96 -29.83
N GLN A 438 -34.09 -6.40 -30.91
CA GLN A 438 -33.61 -6.17 -32.28
C GLN A 438 -33.54 -4.69 -32.63
N GLU A 439 -34.56 -3.92 -32.26
CA GLU A 439 -34.60 -2.46 -32.45
C GLU A 439 -33.43 -1.78 -31.72
N VAL A 440 -33.21 -2.13 -30.45
CA VAL A 440 -32.11 -1.60 -29.62
C VAL A 440 -30.75 -1.99 -30.19
N MET A 441 -30.59 -3.22 -30.68
CA MET A 441 -29.31 -3.69 -31.22
C MET A 441 -28.98 -3.03 -32.57
N TRP A 442 -29.97 -2.55 -33.30
CA TRP A 442 -29.77 -1.92 -34.61
C TRP A 442 -28.95 -0.62 -34.48
N GLY A 443 -27.80 -0.56 -35.15
CA GLY A 443 -26.89 0.59 -35.08
C GLY A 443 -26.05 0.67 -33.81
N HIS A 444 -26.10 -0.33 -32.92
CA HIS A 444 -25.22 -0.43 -31.75
C HIS A 444 -24.11 -1.47 -31.97
N PRO A 445 -22.88 -1.03 -32.32
CA PRO A 445 -21.76 -1.95 -32.50
C PRO A 445 -21.31 -2.54 -31.17
N VAL A 446 -20.84 -3.77 -31.22
CA VAL A 446 -20.32 -4.50 -30.06
C VAL A 446 -18.88 -4.91 -30.32
N LEU A 447 -18.03 -4.87 -29.30
CA LEU A 447 -16.62 -5.23 -29.41
C LEU A 447 -16.43 -6.71 -29.12
N LEU A 448 -15.78 -7.42 -30.04
CA LEU A 448 -15.32 -8.78 -29.84
C LEU A 448 -13.82 -8.79 -29.53
N ASN A 449 -13.41 -9.62 -28.59
CA ASN A 449 -12.02 -9.81 -28.20
C ASN A 449 -11.69 -11.29 -28.02
N ARG A 450 -10.53 -11.72 -28.51
CA ARG A 450 -9.93 -13.03 -28.19
C ARG A 450 -8.62 -12.83 -27.42
N ALA A 451 -8.49 -13.53 -26.30
CA ALA A 451 -7.24 -13.56 -25.55
C ALA A 451 -6.34 -14.70 -26.07
N PRO A 452 -5.01 -14.51 -26.17
CA PRO A 452 -4.25 -13.29 -25.86
C PRO A 452 -4.34 -12.23 -26.98
N THR A 453 -4.49 -10.96 -26.59
CA THR A 453 -4.56 -9.84 -27.54
C THR A 453 -3.14 -9.36 -27.88
N LEU A 454 -2.59 -9.80 -29.02
CA LEU A 454 -1.22 -9.47 -29.43
C LEU A 454 -1.08 -8.10 -30.12
N HIS A 455 -2.14 -7.65 -30.79
CA HIS A 455 -2.18 -6.40 -31.54
C HIS A 455 -3.61 -5.86 -31.62
N ARG A 456 -3.77 -4.63 -32.10
CA ARG A 456 -5.07 -3.94 -32.16
C ARG A 456 -6.19 -4.74 -32.84
N LEU A 457 -5.89 -5.53 -33.87
CA LEU A 457 -6.89 -6.33 -34.60
C LEU A 457 -7.46 -7.50 -33.78
N GLY A 458 -6.90 -7.79 -32.59
CA GLY A 458 -7.48 -8.75 -31.66
C GLY A 458 -8.71 -8.21 -30.92
N ILE A 459 -9.06 -6.93 -31.12
CA ILE A 459 -10.33 -6.34 -30.71
C ILE A 459 -10.94 -5.65 -31.94
N GLN A 460 -12.16 -6.03 -32.32
CA GLN A 460 -12.86 -5.41 -33.45
C GLN A 460 -14.33 -5.18 -33.12
N ALA A 461 -14.91 -4.15 -33.74
CA ALA A 461 -16.31 -3.79 -33.58
C ALA A 461 -17.15 -4.42 -34.70
N PHE A 462 -18.30 -4.99 -34.35
CA PHE A 462 -19.23 -5.58 -35.30
C PHE A 462 -20.68 -5.22 -34.96
N GLN A 463 -21.53 -5.18 -35.98
CA GLN A 463 -22.97 -5.07 -35.82
C GLN A 463 -23.54 -6.43 -35.42
N PRO A 464 -24.19 -6.56 -34.25
CA PRO A 464 -24.73 -7.84 -33.81
C PRO A 464 -26.00 -8.21 -34.57
N ILE A 465 -26.14 -9.49 -34.87
CA ILE A 465 -27.37 -10.14 -35.35
C ILE A 465 -27.78 -11.22 -34.35
N LEU A 466 -29.07 -11.34 -34.04
CA LEU A 466 -29.56 -12.45 -33.23
C LEU A 466 -29.47 -13.77 -34.01
N VAL A 467 -28.80 -14.77 -33.43
CA VAL A 467 -28.74 -16.14 -33.95
C VAL A 467 -29.35 -17.12 -32.95
N GLU A 468 -29.81 -18.25 -33.46
CA GLU A 468 -30.26 -19.37 -32.64
C GLU A 468 -29.06 -20.19 -32.14
N GLY A 469 -29.19 -20.77 -30.94
CA GLY A 469 -28.11 -21.50 -30.27
C GLY A 469 -27.41 -20.68 -29.18
N ARG A 470 -26.23 -21.18 -28.77
CA ARG A 470 -25.42 -20.60 -27.66
C ARG A 470 -24.03 -20.14 -28.07
N ALA A 471 -23.62 -20.39 -29.31
CA ALA A 471 -22.32 -20.01 -29.83
C ALA A 471 -22.38 -18.66 -30.55
N ILE A 472 -21.25 -17.95 -30.56
CA ILE A 472 -21.05 -16.72 -31.33
C ILE A 472 -20.66 -17.11 -32.75
N CYS A 473 -21.38 -16.61 -33.75
CA CYS A 473 -21.03 -16.85 -35.15
C CYS A 473 -20.06 -15.78 -35.65
N LEU A 474 -18.86 -16.21 -36.06
CA LEU A 474 -17.77 -15.34 -36.51
C LEU A 474 -17.53 -15.49 -38.02
N HIS A 475 -17.26 -14.37 -38.69
CA HIS A 475 -16.89 -14.37 -40.10
C HIS A 475 -15.49 -14.97 -40.33
N PRO A 476 -15.29 -15.90 -41.28
CA PRO A 476 -14.01 -16.61 -41.44
C PRO A 476 -12.82 -15.70 -41.79
N LEU A 477 -13.04 -14.59 -42.52
CA LEU A 477 -11.97 -13.66 -42.88
C LEU A 477 -11.36 -12.90 -41.69
N VAL A 478 -12.11 -12.73 -40.58
CA VAL A 478 -11.58 -12.01 -39.41
C VAL A 478 -10.77 -12.92 -38.49
N CYS A 479 -10.85 -14.25 -38.67
CA CYS A 479 -10.12 -15.25 -37.87
C CYS A 479 -8.61 -14.99 -37.84
N LYS A 480 -8.01 -14.60 -38.98
CA LYS A 480 -6.57 -14.26 -39.04
C LYS A 480 -6.21 -13.07 -38.15
N GLY A 481 -7.10 -12.08 -38.04
CA GLY A 481 -6.92 -10.94 -37.14
C GLY A 481 -7.10 -11.28 -35.66
N PHE A 482 -7.88 -12.30 -35.32
CA PHE A 482 -8.00 -12.78 -33.94
C PHE A 482 -7.04 -13.92 -33.60
N ASN A 483 -6.32 -14.43 -34.61
CA ASN A 483 -5.62 -15.71 -34.58
C ASN A 483 -6.52 -16.85 -34.06
N ALA A 484 -7.79 -16.82 -34.45
CA ALA A 484 -8.83 -17.70 -33.92
C ALA A 484 -9.07 -18.92 -34.80
N ASP A 485 -9.25 -20.07 -34.18
CA ASP A 485 -9.72 -21.32 -34.77
C ASP A 485 -11.08 -21.71 -34.19
N PHE A 486 -11.64 -22.84 -34.62
CA PHE A 486 -12.99 -23.28 -34.25
C PHE A 486 -12.97 -24.62 -33.51
N ASP A 487 -11.90 -24.91 -32.75
CA ASP A 487 -11.68 -26.16 -32.02
C ASP A 487 -12.13 -26.11 -30.55
N GLY A 488 -12.74 -24.99 -30.13
CA GLY A 488 -13.10 -24.75 -28.73
C GLY A 488 -12.73 -23.34 -28.24
N ASP A 489 -12.17 -22.53 -29.12
CA ASP A 489 -11.91 -21.11 -28.89
C ASP A 489 -13.13 -20.34 -28.34
N GLN A 490 -12.84 -19.39 -27.45
CA GLN A 490 -13.83 -18.51 -26.83
C GLN A 490 -13.51 -17.05 -27.12
N MET A 491 -14.55 -16.25 -27.36
CA MET A 491 -14.43 -14.80 -27.51
C MET A 491 -15.25 -14.06 -26.45
N ALA A 492 -14.68 -12.97 -25.95
CA ALA A 492 -15.36 -12.03 -25.08
C ALA A 492 -16.09 -10.98 -25.92
N VAL A 493 -17.25 -10.58 -25.43
CA VAL A 493 -18.16 -9.59 -26.01
C VAL A 493 -18.22 -8.42 -25.04
N HIS A 494 -18.05 -7.20 -25.52
CA HIS A 494 -18.16 -5.98 -24.71
C HIS A 494 -19.06 -4.96 -25.40
N VAL A 495 -20.08 -4.48 -24.69
CA VAL A 495 -20.98 -3.44 -25.22
C VAL A 495 -20.43 -2.06 -24.85
N PRO A 496 -20.12 -1.19 -25.83
CA PRO A 496 -19.68 0.16 -25.54
C PRO A 496 -20.85 1.01 -25.05
N PHE A 497 -20.68 1.66 -23.90
CA PHE A 497 -21.59 2.68 -23.39
C PHE A 497 -20.86 4.03 -23.45
N SER A 498 -21.41 5.00 -24.18
CA SER A 498 -21.01 6.39 -24.00
C SER A 498 -21.75 6.95 -22.78
N SER A 499 -21.00 7.35 -21.75
CA SER A 499 -21.49 8.11 -20.60
C SER A 499 -21.76 9.56 -20.94
#